data_AF-A0AAX4JGL6-F1
#
_entry.id   AF-A0AAX4JGL6-F1
#
_cell.length_a   1.000
_cell.length_b   1.000
_cell.length_c   1.000
_cell.angle_alpha   90.00
_cell.angle_beta   90.00
_cell.angle_gamma   90.00
#
_symmetry.space_group_name_H-M   'P 1'
#
loop_
_entity.id
_entity.type
_entity.pdbx_description
1 polymer ?
#
loop_
_entity_poly.entity_id
_entity_poly.type
_entity_poly.pdbx_seq_one_letter_code
_entity_poly.pdbx_strand_id
1 'polypeptide(L)'
;MGLPKESIYTAFSRVFTTRVKLYSKKIALEKQINEKIKEQQVLKTILQQEDKLPLKEFSFSLSKGPDTYFEILEISRNNKNEEDSGLVYKARRVYQSYKDSTKMTYLCEIKKTEYFITAEDGVQWKGQDVWKEFSENFKNTIEFKNIEHFFGLTYKPVQTRLEKINETKQKR
;
A
#
# COMPACT_ATOMS: atom_id res chain seq x y z
N MET A 1 -6.99 26.56 -67.12
CA MET A 1 -5.93 25.60 -66.74
C MET A 1 -6.60 24.31 -66.29
N GLY A 2 -6.54 23.26 -67.09
CA GLY A 2 -7.16 21.97 -66.77
C GLY A 2 -6.25 21.15 -65.86
N LEU A 3 -6.81 20.59 -64.78
CA LEU A 3 -6.12 19.62 -63.93
C LEU A 3 -5.68 18.41 -64.77
N PRO A 4 -4.43 17.92 -64.63
CA PRO A 4 -3.98 16.75 -65.37
C PRO A 4 -4.80 15.52 -64.93
N LYS A 5 -5.41 14.83 -65.90
CA LYS A 5 -6.08 13.55 -65.67
C LYS A 5 -5.03 12.52 -65.26
N GLU A 6 -4.97 12.15 -63.98
CA GLU A 6 -4.11 11.07 -63.49
C GLU A 6 -4.35 9.79 -64.33
N SER A 7 -3.26 9.14 -64.75
CA SER A 7 -3.34 7.84 -65.42
C SER A 7 -3.98 6.82 -64.49
N ILE A 8 -4.90 6.00 -65.01
CA ILE A 8 -5.61 4.95 -64.25
C ILE A 8 -4.61 4.03 -63.53
N TYR A 9 -3.46 3.78 -64.14
CA TYR A 9 -2.37 2.99 -63.55
C TYR A 9 -1.74 3.67 -62.32
N THR A 10 -1.56 5.00 -62.34
CA THR A 10 -1.04 5.75 -61.20
C THR A 10 -2.02 5.80 -60.03
N ALA A 11 -3.32 5.97 -60.33
CA ALA A 11 -4.36 5.91 -59.31
C ALA A 11 -4.47 4.51 -58.68
N PHE A 12 -4.46 3.46 -59.49
CA PHE A 12 -4.49 2.06 -59.01
C PHE A 12 -3.26 1.72 -58.17
N SER A 13 -2.06 2.06 -58.63
CA SER A 13 -0.81 1.83 -57.90
C SER A 13 -0.84 2.50 -56.52
N ARG A 14 -1.31 3.76 -56.45
CA ARG A 14 -1.46 4.51 -55.19
C ARG A 14 -2.43 3.85 -54.23
N VAL A 15 -3.61 3.43 -54.71
CA VAL A 15 -4.60 2.73 -53.90
C VAL A 15 -4.07 1.40 -53.39
N PHE A 16 -3.38 0.64 -54.25
CA PHE A 16 -2.79 -0.64 -53.89
C PHE A 16 -1.68 -0.50 -52.84
N THR A 17 -0.74 0.43 -53.02
CA THR A 17 0.31 0.69 -52.01
C THR A 17 -0.28 1.17 -50.69
N THR A 18 -1.32 2.01 -50.74
CA THR A 18 -2.02 2.47 -49.54
C THR A 18 -2.68 1.30 -48.80
N ARG A 19 -3.33 0.39 -49.54
CA ARG A 19 -3.94 -0.81 -48.96
C ARG A 19 -2.92 -1.71 -48.28
N VAL A 20 -1.76 -1.94 -48.90
CA VAL A 20 -0.67 -2.73 -48.31
C VAL A 20 -0.15 -2.07 -47.03
N LYS A 21 0.08 -0.75 -47.04
CA LYS A 21 0.51 0.01 -45.84
C LYS A 21 -0.52 -0.02 -44.71
N LEU A 22 -1.81 0.04 -45.03
CA LEU A 22 -2.87 -0.06 -44.01
C LEU A 22 -2.95 -1.48 -43.45
N TYR A 23 -2.77 -2.50 -44.28
CA TYR A 23 -2.77 -3.88 -43.83
C TYR A 23 -1.60 -4.19 -42.90
N SER A 24 -0.39 -3.72 -43.20
CA SER A 24 0.76 -3.89 -42.31
C SER A 24 0.59 -3.14 -40.98
N LYS A 25 0.03 -1.92 -41.01
CA LYS A 25 -0.32 -1.17 -39.80
C LYS A 25 -1.36 -1.90 -38.95
N LYS A 26 -2.38 -2.49 -39.58
CA LYS A 26 -3.40 -3.28 -38.88
C LYS A 26 -2.78 -4.45 -38.13
N ILE A 27 -1.91 -5.22 -38.77
CA ILE A 27 -1.23 -6.37 -38.13
C ILE A 27 -0.38 -5.91 -36.94
N ALA A 28 0.35 -4.80 -37.08
CA ALA A 28 1.16 -4.26 -36.00
C ALA A 28 0.31 -3.83 -34.79
N LEU A 29 -0.84 -3.20 -35.03
CA LEU A 29 -1.79 -2.81 -33.98
C LEU A 29 -2.43 -4.03 -33.31
N GLU A 30 -2.82 -5.05 -34.08
CA GLU A 30 -3.37 -6.31 -33.53
C GLU A 30 -2.35 -7.00 -32.60
N LYS A 31 -1.06 -6.98 -32.96
CA LYS A 31 0.00 -7.49 -32.10
C LYS A 31 0.10 -6.72 -30.78
N GLN A 32 0.10 -5.38 -30.83
CA GLN A 32 0.15 -4.54 -29.63
C GLN A 32 -1.08 -4.74 -28.72
N ILE A 33 -2.27 -4.89 -29.30
CA ILE A 33 -3.50 -5.16 -28.54
C ILE A 33 -3.38 -6.52 -27.85
N ASN A 34 -2.91 -7.56 -28.55
CA ASN A 34 -2.73 -8.88 -27.97
C ASN A 34 -1.69 -8.90 -26.84
N GLU A 35 -0.61 -8.13 -26.95
CA GLU A 35 0.37 -7.97 -25.87
C GLU A 35 -0.28 -7.32 -24.64
N LYS A 36 -1.03 -6.23 -24.80
CA LYS A 36 -1.76 -5.58 -23.69
C LYS A 36 -2.82 -6.48 -23.05
N ILE A 37 -3.53 -7.28 -23.84
CA ILE A 37 -4.50 -8.26 -23.31
C ILE A 37 -3.78 -9.30 -22.44
N LYS A 38 -2.61 -9.78 -22.86
CA LYS A 38 -1.81 -10.72 -22.05
C LYS A 38 -1.36 -10.08 -20.73
N GLU A 39 -0.86 -8.84 -20.77
CA GLU A 39 -0.49 -8.11 -19.54
C GLU A 39 -1.67 -7.96 -18.59
N GLN A 40 -2.85 -7.60 -19.11
CA GLN A 40 -4.08 -7.51 -18.32
C GLN A 40 -4.50 -8.85 -17.72
N GLN A 41 -4.33 -9.96 -18.46
CA GLN A 41 -4.59 -11.30 -17.94
C GLN A 41 -3.66 -11.66 -16.78
N VAL A 42 -2.36 -11.37 -16.91
CA VAL A 42 -1.37 -11.59 -15.84
C VAL A 42 -1.72 -10.77 -14.60
N LEU A 43 -2.01 -9.48 -14.76
CA LEU A 43 -2.42 -8.61 -13.66
C LEU A 43 -3.70 -9.10 -12.98
N LYS A 44 -4.69 -9.55 -13.77
CA LYS A 44 -5.92 -10.14 -13.24
C LYS A 44 -5.64 -11.41 -12.44
N THR A 45 -4.73 -12.27 -12.89
CA THR A 45 -4.33 -13.47 -12.15
C THR A 45 -3.63 -13.11 -10.83
N ILE A 46 -2.76 -12.10 -10.84
CA ILE A 46 -2.09 -11.60 -9.62
C ILE A 46 -3.14 -11.07 -8.62
N LEU A 47 -4.06 -10.21 -9.08
CA LEU A 47 -5.14 -9.68 -8.23
C LEU A 47 -6.05 -10.78 -7.67
N GLN A 48 -6.39 -11.79 -8.46
CA GLN A 48 -7.19 -12.93 -8.00
C GLN A 48 -6.44 -13.86 -7.02
N GLN A 49 -5.10 -13.87 -7.07
CA GLN A 49 -4.28 -14.53 -6.05
C GLN A 49 -4.21 -13.69 -4.76
N GLU A 50 -4.26 -12.37 -4.86
CA GLU A 50 -4.33 -11.45 -3.72
C GLU A 50 -5.67 -11.53 -2.96
N ASP A 51 -6.78 -11.93 -3.58
CA ASP A 51 -8.05 -12.19 -2.89
C ASP A 51 -7.96 -13.36 -1.86
N LYS A 52 -6.88 -14.15 -1.86
CA LYS A 52 -6.58 -15.16 -0.83
C LYS A 52 -5.66 -14.66 0.28
N LEU A 53 -5.07 -13.49 0.12
CA LEU A 53 -4.44 -12.77 1.23
C LEU A 53 -5.57 -12.02 1.95
N PRO A 54 -5.57 -11.98 3.30
CA PRO A 54 -6.59 -11.24 4.03
C PRO A 54 -6.62 -9.82 3.47
N LEU A 55 -7.79 -9.38 2.96
CA LEU A 55 -8.00 -8.04 2.46
C LEU A 55 -7.30 -7.08 3.42
N LYS A 56 -6.37 -6.28 2.91
CA LYS A 56 -5.78 -5.17 3.66
C LYS A 56 -6.91 -4.16 3.85
N GLU A 57 -7.79 -4.39 4.83
CA GLU A 57 -9.05 -3.67 5.06
C GLU A 57 -8.86 -2.18 5.36
N PHE A 58 -7.61 -1.75 5.51
CA PHE A 58 -7.23 -0.36 5.68
C PHE A 58 -5.74 -0.19 5.41
N SER A 59 -5.37 0.60 4.41
CA SER A 59 -4.06 1.26 4.38
C SER A 59 -4.30 2.75 4.55
N PHE A 60 -4.13 3.24 5.77
CA PHE A 60 -4.15 4.67 6.04
C PHE A 60 -2.72 5.17 6.06
N SER A 61 -2.33 5.93 5.03
CA SER A 61 -1.05 6.61 4.98
C SER A 61 -1.20 8.00 5.60
N LEU A 62 -0.55 8.23 6.74
CA LEU A 62 -0.45 9.58 7.30
C LEU A 62 0.97 10.09 7.08
N SER A 63 1.16 10.91 6.04
CA SER A 63 2.37 11.70 5.88
C SER A 63 2.21 13.02 6.62
N LYS A 64 2.74 13.12 7.85
CA LYS A 64 2.98 14.43 8.47
C LYS A 64 4.29 14.98 7.93
N GLY A 65 4.26 15.45 6.67
CA GLY A 65 5.42 15.99 5.97
C GLY A 65 6.16 14.97 5.10
N PRO A 66 7.26 15.38 4.46
CA PRO A 66 7.97 14.56 3.47
C PRO A 66 8.64 13.31 4.07
N ASP A 67 8.75 13.22 5.40
CA ASP A 67 9.72 12.31 6.02
C ASP A 67 9.20 11.23 6.97
N THR A 68 7.93 11.28 7.39
CA THR A 68 7.35 10.27 8.29
C THR A 68 6.21 9.53 7.59
N TYR A 69 6.49 8.30 7.18
CA TYR A 69 5.48 7.40 6.61
C TYR A 69 4.87 6.55 7.72
N PHE A 70 3.55 6.55 7.83
CA PHE A 70 2.82 5.72 8.78
C PHE A 70 1.70 4.98 8.05
N GLU A 71 1.61 3.67 8.21
CA GLU A 71 0.61 2.81 7.58
C GLU A 71 0.01 1.85 8.59
N ILE A 72 -1.32 1.83 8.71
CA ILE A 72 -2.02 0.77 9.46
C ILE A 72 -2.09 -0.49 8.59
N LEU A 73 -1.75 -1.64 9.16
CA LEU A 73 -1.80 -2.94 8.50
C LEU A 73 -2.99 -3.76 8.98
N GLU A 74 -3.27 -3.74 10.27
CA GLU A 74 -4.33 -4.53 10.89
C GLU A 74 -4.94 -3.76 12.06
N ILE A 75 -6.28 -3.77 12.14
CA ILE A 75 -7.01 -3.25 13.28
C ILE A 75 -8.25 -4.10 13.49
N SER A 76 -8.22 -4.94 14.51
CA SER A 76 -9.31 -5.87 14.81
C SER A 76 -9.39 -6.12 16.31
N ARG A 77 -10.50 -6.73 16.75
CA ARG A 77 -10.62 -7.24 18.12
C ARG A 77 -10.80 -8.74 18.06
N ASN A 78 -10.01 -9.46 18.86
CA ASN A 78 -10.17 -10.90 18.97
C ASN A 78 -11.44 -11.18 19.79
N ASN A 79 -12.39 -11.92 19.20
CA ASN A 79 -13.69 -12.23 19.81
C ASN A 79 -13.80 -13.70 20.22
N LYS A 80 -12.66 -14.41 20.33
CA LYS A 80 -12.69 -15.86 20.49
C LYS A 80 -13.03 -16.30 21.92
N ASN A 81 -12.73 -15.52 22.96
CA ASN A 81 -13.11 -15.77 24.37
C ASN A 81 -13.12 -14.44 25.17
N GLU A 82 -13.98 -14.29 26.20
CA GLU A 82 -14.10 -13.07 27.03
C GLU A 82 -12.78 -12.68 27.71
N GLU A 83 -11.97 -13.65 28.12
CA GLU A 83 -10.64 -13.45 28.73
C GLU A 83 -9.54 -13.02 27.73
N ASP A 84 -9.78 -13.18 26.42
CA ASP A 84 -8.80 -12.87 25.35
C ASP A 84 -9.27 -11.73 24.44
N SER A 85 -10.11 -10.85 24.99
CA SER A 85 -10.72 -9.70 24.31
C SER A 85 -9.73 -8.53 24.10
N GLY A 86 -8.61 -8.83 23.46
CA GLY A 86 -7.55 -7.88 23.12
C GLY A 86 -7.82 -7.08 21.85
N LEU A 87 -7.31 -5.85 21.81
CA LEU A 87 -7.08 -5.16 20.56
C LEU A 87 -5.93 -5.88 19.83
N VAL A 88 -6.17 -6.26 18.58
CA VAL A 88 -5.12 -6.70 17.65
C VAL A 88 -4.85 -5.52 16.74
N TYR A 89 -3.69 -4.92 16.91
CA TYR A 89 -3.27 -3.76 16.14
C TYR A 89 -1.91 -4.04 15.51
N LYS A 90 -1.77 -3.70 14.23
CA LYS A 90 -0.48 -3.66 13.55
C LYS A 90 -0.40 -2.42 12.70
N ALA A 91 0.69 -1.69 12.85
CA ALA A 91 1.03 -0.57 12.01
C ALA A 91 2.51 -0.61 11.64
N ARG A 92 2.84 -0.04 10.49
CA ARG A 92 4.19 0.17 10.00
C ARG A 92 4.49 1.66 10.06
N ARG A 93 5.63 2.02 10.61
CA ARG A 93 6.11 3.41 10.63
C ARG A 93 7.54 3.46 10.09
N VAL A 94 7.80 4.39 9.17
CA VAL A 94 9.15 4.79 8.81
C VAL A 94 9.51 5.99 9.67
N TYR A 95 10.60 5.88 10.41
CA TYR A 95 11.11 6.92 11.28
C TYR A 95 12.64 6.91 11.27
N GLN A 96 13.28 7.84 11.97
CA GLN A 96 14.73 7.82 12.16
C GLN A 96 15.16 6.48 12.77
N SER A 97 16.28 5.95 12.30
CA SER A 97 16.96 4.79 12.86
C SER A 97 17.51 5.09 14.25
N TYR A 98 17.55 4.08 15.11
CA TYR A 98 18.16 4.20 16.44
C TYR A 98 19.69 4.09 16.39
N LYS A 99 20.25 3.58 15.29
CA LYS A 99 21.70 3.38 15.12
C LYS A 99 22.40 4.60 14.52
N ASP A 100 21.74 5.25 13.58
CA ASP A 100 22.31 6.28 12.73
C ASP A 100 21.26 7.34 12.33
N SER A 101 21.65 8.29 11.48
CA SER A 101 20.76 9.34 10.99
C SER A 101 19.91 8.92 9.79
N THR A 102 19.88 7.63 9.45
CA THR A 102 19.07 7.13 8.33
C THR A 102 17.63 6.87 8.76
N LYS A 103 16.77 6.53 7.82
CA LYS A 103 15.40 6.10 8.13
C LYS A 103 15.34 4.58 8.17
N MET A 104 14.51 4.07 9.08
CA MET A 104 14.26 2.65 9.27
C MET A 104 12.76 2.40 9.40
N THR A 105 12.34 1.22 8.98
CA THR A 105 10.98 0.75 9.18
C THR A 105 10.82 0.13 10.57
N TYR A 106 9.75 0.48 11.26
CA TYR A 106 9.34 -0.06 12.53
C TYR A 106 7.95 -0.69 12.39
N LEU A 107 7.83 -1.94 12.78
CA LEU A 107 6.56 -2.63 12.95
C LEU A 107 6.08 -2.41 14.40
N CYS A 108 4.90 -1.83 14.52
CA CYS A 108 4.25 -1.48 15.77
C CYS A 108 3.07 -2.45 15.96
N GLU A 109 3.15 -3.37 16.92
CA GLU A 109 2.08 -4.33 17.20
C GLU A 109 1.51 -4.18 18.61
N ILE A 110 0.20 -4.37 18.74
CA ILE A 110 -0.48 -4.52 20.04
C ILE A 110 -1.13 -5.89 20.03
N LYS A 111 -0.75 -6.72 20.99
CA LYS A 111 -1.35 -8.04 21.21
C LYS A 111 -1.86 -8.06 22.65
N LYS A 112 -3.18 -8.21 22.80
CA LYS A 112 -3.86 -8.15 24.10
C LYS A 112 -3.70 -6.77 24.76
N THR A 113 -2.77 -6.66 25.71
CA THR A 113 -2.45 -5.45 26.48
C THR A 113 -0.97 -5.07 26.35
N GLU A 114 -0.20 -5.82 25.55
CA GLU A 114 1.24 -5.62 25.40
C GLU A 114 1.56 -4.92 24.08
N TYR A 115 2.51 -3.98 24.16
CA TYR A 115 3.04 -3.26 23.01
C TYR A 115 4.34 -3.90 22.54
N PHE A 116 4.51 -3.97 21.23
CA PHE A 116 5.71 -4.48 20.59
C PHE A 116 6.19 -3.52 19.51
N ILE A 117 7.46 -3.18 19.53
CA ILE A 117 8.12 -2.44 18.46
C ILE A 117 9.19 -3.35 17.89
N THR A 118 9.16 -3.61 16.59
CA THR A 118 10.18 -4.40 15.89
C THR A 118 10.79 -3.54 14.80
N ALA A 119 12.10 -3.32 14.88
CA ALA A 119 12.86 -2.64 13.83
C ALA A 119 13.06 -3.56 12.62
N GLU A 120 13.36 -2.94 11.47
CA GLU A 120 13.63 -3.62 10.20
C GLU A 120 14.79 -4.63 10.28
N ASP A 121 15.75 -4.38 11.17
CA ASP A 121 16.90 -5.25 11.42
C ASP A 121 16.60 -6.42 12.38
N GLY A 122 15.36 -6.55 12.85
CA GLY A 122 14.90 -7.61 13.72
C GLY A 122 15.04 -7.32 15.22
N VAL A 123 15.59 -6.17 15.63
CA VAL A 123 15.61 -5.78 17.05
C VAL A 123 14.18 -5.51 17.52
N GLN A 124 13.84 -6.07 18.68
CA GLN A 124 12.49 -6.01 19.22
C GLN A 124 12.48 -5.47 20.64
N TRP A 125 11.61 -4.50 20.89
CA TRP A 125 11.28 -3.98 22.21
C TRP A 125 9.91 -4.51 22.64
N LYS A 126 9.83 -5.09 23.84
CA LYS A 126 8.61 -5.71 24.41
C LYS A 126 8.58 -5.57 25.94
N GLY A 127 7.40 -5.56 26.54
CA GLY A 127 7.22 -5.47 28.01
C GLY A 127 6.42 -4.24 28.46
N GLN A 128 6.50 -3.91 29.76
CA GLN A 128 5.76 -2.79 30.36
C GLN A 128 6.37 -1.41 30.01
N ASP A 129 7.70 -1.34 29.90
CA ASP A 129 8.44 -0.08 29.69
C ASP A 129 9.01 0.08 28.27
N VAL A 130 8.36 -0.54 27.28
CA VAL A 130 8.79 -0.54 25.86
C VAL A 130 9.08 0.85 25.33
N TRP A 131 8.28 1.84 25.72
CA TRP A 131 8.49 3.21 25.27
C TRP A 131 9.80 3.80 25.78
N LYS A 132 10.11 3.55 27.05
CA LYS A 132 11.32 4.05 27.69
C LYS A 132 12.53 3.40 27.05
N GLU A 133 12.56 2.08 26.97
CA GLU A 133 13.65 1.33 26.33
C GLU A 133 13.85 1.74 24.86
N PHE A 134 12.76 1.88 24.11
CA PHE A 134 12.82 2.34 22.73
C PHE A 134 13.39 3.76 22.63
N SER A 135 12.91 4.67 23.49
CA SER A 135 13.28 6.08 23.41
C SER A 135 14.72 6.38 23.84
N GLU A 136 15.23 5.64 24.82
CA GLU A 136 16.62 5.74 25.30
C GLU A 136 17.65 5.33 24.25
N ASN A 137 17.26 4.52 23.25
CA ASN A 137 18.15 4.14 22.15
C ASN A 137 18.40 5.28 21.15
N PHE A 138 17.68 6.40 21.24
CA PHE A 138 17.87 7.55 20.37
C PHE A 138 18.74 8.60 21.05
N LYS A 139 19.78 9.04 20.35
CA LYS A 139 20.66 10.13 20.82
C LYS A 139 19.94 11.49 20.88
N ASN A 140 18.87 11.65 20.10
CA ASN A 140 18.10 12.88 19.99
C ASN A 140 16.74 12.72 20.65
N THR A 141 16.17 13.85 21.10
CA THR A 141 14.82 13.90 21.61
C THR A 141 13.83 13.46 20.53
N ILE A 142 13.06 12.43 20.84
CA ILE A 142 12.05 11.89 19.92
C ILE A 142 10.84 12.83 19.89
N GLU A 143 10.29 13.08 18.71
CA GLU A 143 9.14 13.97 18.51
C GLU A 143 7.82 13.44 19.13
N PHE A 144 7.79 12.16 19.47
CA PHE A 144 6.64 11.48 20.03
C PHE A 144 6.65 11.54 21.56
N LYS A 145 5.50 11.91 22.15
CA LYS A 145 5.36 12.03 23.61
C LYS A 145 5.25 10.69 24.32
N ASN A 146 4.58 9.72 23.69
CA ASN A 146 4.29 8.41 24.25
C ASN A 146 4.19 7.37 23.14
N ILE A 147 4.11 6.10 23.56
CA ILE A 147 3.98 4.96 22.66
C ILE A 147 2.73 5.04 21.79
N GLU A 148 1.60 5.49 22.32
CA GLU A 148 0.36 5.62 21.57
C GLU A 148 0.48 6.62 20.42
N HIS A 149 1.23 7.71 20.61
CA HIS A 149 1.51 8.69 19.57
C HIS A 149 2.43 8.12 18.48
N PHE A 150 3.45 7.34 18.87
CA PHE A 150 4.30 6.62 17.92
C PHE A 150 3.49 5.57 17.13
N PHE A 151 2.66 4.79 17.81
CA PHE A 151 1.77 3.82 17.18
C PHE A 151 0.65 4.48 16.36
N GLY A 152 0.45 5.79 16.49
CA GLY A 152 -0.58 6.53 15.77
C GLY A 152 -2.01 6.29 16.26
N LEU A 153 -2.18 5.80 17.48
CA LEU A 153 -3.48 5.62 18.12
C LEU A 153 -4.14 6.97 18.46
N THR A 154 -3.37 8.04 18.57
CA THR A 154 -3.87 9.39 18.84
C THR A 154 -4.39 10.12 17.59
N TYR A 155 -4.29 9.50 16.40
CA TYR A 155 -4.78 10.11 15.17
C TYR A 155 -6.29 9.92 15.02
N LYS A 156 -7.01 11.02 14.76
CA LYS A 156 -8.48 11.03 14.63
C LYS A 156 -9.04 9.92 13.72
N PRO A 157 -8.50 9.66 12.51
CA PRO A 157 -9.04 8.60 11.64
C PRO A 157 -8.90 7.19 12.26
N VAL A 158 -7.86 6.97 13.05
CA VAL A 158 -7.63 5.71 13.77
C VAL A 158 -8.59 5.57 14.93
N GLN A 159 -8.77 6.66 15.70
CA GLN A 159 -9.73 6.73 16.81
C GLN A 159 -11.16 6.46 16.33
N THR A 160 -11.61 7.14 15.27
CA THR A 160 -12.94 6.91 14.70
C THR A 160 -13.14 5.47 14.23
N ARG A 161 -12.10 4.81 13.72
CA ARG A 161 -12.19 3.40 13.32
C ARG A 161 -12.25 2.46 14.53
N LEU A 162 -11.46 2.74 15.57
CA LEU A 162 -11.53 2.02 16.85
C LEU A 162 -12.93 2.17 17.49
N GLU A 163 -13.50 3.38 17.46
CA GLU A 163 -14.86 3.65 17.95
C GLU A 163 -15.91 2.84 17.20
N LYS A 164 -15.87 2.81 15.87
CA LYS A 164 -16.80 1.98 15.06
C LYS A 164 -16.71 0.48 15.41
N ILE A 165 -15.48 -0.03 15.61
CA ILE A 165 -15.26 -1.42 16.04
C ILE A 165 -15.88 -1.65 17.43
N ASN A 166 -15.86 -0.64 18.30
CA ASN A 166 -16.45 -0.71 19.64
C ASN A 166 -17.99 -0.64 19.61
N GLU A 167 -18.57 0.26 18.81
CA GLU A 167 -20.03 0.42 18.67
C GLU A 167 -20.70 -0.83 18.11
N THR A 168 -20.04 -1.53 17.19
CA THR A 168 -20.54 -2.78 16.62
C THR A 168 -20.72 -3.88 17.68
N LYS A 169 -20.07 -3.77 18.85
CA LYS A 169 -20.30 -4.68 19.99
C LYS A 169 -21.51 -4.32 20.86
N GLN A 170 -21.91 -3.06 20.94
CA GLN A 170 -23.01 -2.64 21.84
C GLN A 170 -24.41 -2.88 21.26
N LYS A 171 -24.51 -3.17 19.96
CA LYS A 171 -25.78 -3.45 19.27
C LYS A 171 -26.08 -4.95 19.07
N ARG A 172 -25.32 -5.83 19.72
CA ARG A 172 -25.56 -7.28 19.71
C ARG A 172 -25.92 -7.78 21.10
#